data_AF-A0A1F6V8U5-F1
#
_entry.id   AF-A0A1F6V8U5-F1
#
_cell.length_a   1.000
_cell.length_b   1.000
_cell.length_c   1.000
_cell.angle_alpha   90.00
_cell.angle_beta   90.00
_cell.angle_gamma   90.00
#
_symmetry.space_group_name_H-M   'P 1'
#
loop_
_entity.id
_entity.type
_entity.pdbx_description
1 polymer ?
#
loop_
_entity_poly.entity_id
_entity_poly.type
_entity_poly.pdbx_seq_one_letter_code
_entity_poly.pdbx_strand_id
1 'polypeptide(L)'
;MTDYKLLFSKFEKSIRKNIFVSESKFDKNLEPFLHMNFRKMTDKDIFWVTVYVNFFSGIKAVTIEKKLAGIKQELYDYQKISDLDENAKKIIIQKIGFPNKCKYCFENAKSFKKLIDEYGSFLKYVASFNIETLNPNISNITLLKEDLKRRFFGLGPRTVNHFLTDLGFNVLKPDRVICRIFYRLGLIDSVDDIDGAIREGKKFEEATGKPIRYIDIIFVKFGQMGKSEQFGTKDGICLENNPHCNLCEAKELCKYYKEIIQPASLRS
;
A
#
# COMPACT_ATOMS: atom_id res chain seq x y z
N MET A 1 1.93 -14.99 24.21
CA MET A 1 1.01 -14.15 23.40
C MET A 1 1.76 -12.91 22.97
N THR A 2 1.70 -12.52 21.69
CA THR A 2 2.39 -11.32 21.19
C THR A 2 1.68 -10.06 21.68
N ASP A 3 2.42 -9.11 22.25
CA ASP A 3 1.89 -7.78 22.58
C ASP A 3 2.00 -6.86 21.34
N TYR A 4 0.93 -6.82 20.55
CA TYR A 4 0.87 -6.04 19.31
C TYR A 4 1.00 -4.53 19.54
N LYS A 5 0.45 -4.01 20.65
CA LYS A 5 0.49 -2.58 20.98
C LYS A 5 1.91 -2.16 21.32
N LEU A 6 2.58 -2.91 22.20
CA LEU A 6 3.98 -2.68 22.52
C LEU A 6 4.84 -2.79 21.26
N LEU A 7 4.67 -3.87 20.49
CA LEU A 7 5.45 -4.11 19.28
C LEU A 7 5.33 -2.96 18.27
N PHE A 8 4.10 -2.51 17.99
CA PHE A 8 3.85 -1.38 17.10
C PHE A 8 4.47 -0.07 17.61
N SER A 9 4.33 0.23 18.91
CA SER A 9 4.93 1.43 19.51
C SER A 9 6.45 1.48 19.37
N LYS A 10 7.13 0.32 19.40
CA LYS A 10 8.57 0.20 19.16
C LYS A 10 8.91 0.49 17.70
N PHE A 11 8.11 0.01 16.74
CA PHE A 11 8.31 0.34 15.32
C PHE A 11 8.12 1.83 15.04
N GLU A 12 7.06 2.45 15.58
CA GLU A 12 6.87 3.90 15.46
C GLU A 12 8.04 4.68 16.04
N LYS A 13 8.50 4.31 17.25
CA LYS A 13 9.66 4.95 17.90
C LYS A 13 10.93 4.81 17.06
N SER A 14 11.17 3.65 16.46
CA SER A 14 12.29 3.44 15.55
C SER A 14 12.25 4.36 14.33
N ILE A 15 11.07 4.54 13.72
CA ILE A 15 10.92 5.46 12.59
C ILE A 15 11.15 6.90 13.03
N ARG A 16 10.56 7.33 14.16
CA ARG A 16 10.72 8.70 14.69
C ARG A 16 12.18 9.05 14.98
N LYS A 17 12.99 8.09 15.44
CA LYS A 17 14.45 8.28 15.58
C LYS A 17 15.20 8.35 14.24
N ASN A 18 14.56 7.97 13.15
CA ASN A 18 15.13 7.83 11.81
C ASN A 18 14.44 8.73 10.75
N ILE A 19 13.91 9.88 11.17
CA ILE A 19 13.39 10.92 10.26
C ILE A 19 14.45 11.99 9.97
N PHE A 20 14.23 12.78 8.91
CA PHE A 20 15.02 13.97 8.57
C PHE A 20 14.20 15.28 8.60
N VAL A 21 12.93 15.18 8.98
CA VAL A 21 12.03 16.31 9.28
C VAL A 21 11.75 16.38 10.78
N SER A 22 11.09 17.43 11.27
CA SER A 22 10.62 17.46 12.67
C SER A 22 9.51 16.43 12.91
N GLU A 23 9.32 15.99 14.16
CA GLU A 23 8.22 15.08 14.51
C GLU A 23 6.85 15.65 14.15
N SER A 24 6.62 16.94 14.43
CA SER A 24 5.38 17.62 14.04
C SER A 24 5.16 17.61 12.52
N LYS A 25 6.22 17.74 11.72
CA LYS A 25 6.11 17.64 10.26
C LYS A 25 5.83 16.21 9.81
N PHE A 26 6.45 15.21 10.45
CA PHE A 26 6.17 13.79 10.21
C PHE A 26 4.70 13.46 10.49
N ASP A 27 4.17 13.91 11.64
CA ASP A 27 2.76 13.72 12.01
C ASP A 27 1.82 14.40 10.99
N LYS A 28 2.11 15.65 10.62
CA LYS A 28 1.35 16.36 9.58
C LYS A 28 1.35 15.64 8.24
N ASN A 29 2.45 14.98 7.88
CA ASN A 29 2.53 14.19 6.65
C ASN A 29 1.71 12.89 6.73
N LEU A 30 1.46 12.35 7.93
CA LEU A 30 0.64 11.16 8.17
C LEU A 30 -0.86 11.47 8.30
N GLU A 31 -1.22 12.68 8.72
CA GLU A 31 -2.61 13.10 8.98
C GLU A 31 -3.61 12.75 7.86
N PRO A 32 -3.31 12.97 6.56
CA PRO A 32 -4.25 12.63 5.49
C PRO A 32 -4.63 11.14 5.47
N PHE A 33 -3.75 10.26 5.97
CA PHE A 33 -3.93 8.82 5.97
C PHE A 33 -4.75 8.30 7.14
N LEU A 34 -5.00 9.14 8.16
CA LEU A 34 -5.86 8.81 9.30
C LEU A 34 -7.35 8.90 8.97
N HIS A 35 -7.70 9.63 7.91
CA HIS A 35 -9.08 9.99 7.59
C HIS A 35 -9.49 9.57 6.17
N MET A 36 -8.77 8.62 5.57
CA MET A 36 -9.06 8.13 4.23
C MET A 36 -10.45 7.50 4.17
N ASN A 37 -11.26 7.98 3.23
CA ASN A 37 -12.59 7.47 2.99
C ASN A 37 -12.97 7.74 1.54
N PHE A 38 -12.99 6.70 0.71
CA PHE A 38 -13.33 6.83 -0.70
C PHE A 38 -14.74 7.39 -0.96
N ARG A 39 -15.65 7.34 0.03
CA ARG A 39 -16.98 7.94 -0.09
C ARG A 39 -16.94 9.47 -0.26
N LYS A 40 -15.81 10.11 0.06
CA LYS A 40 -15.55 11.54 -0.15
C LYS A 40 -14.75 11.83 -1.42
N MET A 41 -14.37 10.80 -2.18
CA MET A 41 -13.56 10.91 -3.38
C MET A 41 -14.45 10.99 -4.62
N THR A 42 -13.97 11.67 -5.66
CA THR A 42 -14.60 11.60 -6.97
C THR A 42 -14.26 10.27 -7.65
N ASP A 43 -15.05 9.86 -8.64
CA ASP A 43 -14.73 8.67 -9.45
C ASP A 43 -13.38 8.81 -10.17
N LYS A 44 -12.94 10.03 -10.51
CA LYS A 44 -11.60 10.30 -11.06
C LYS A 44 -10.50 10.05 -10.03
N ASP A 45 -10.71 10.47 -8.78
CA ASP A 45 -9.75 10.19 -7.71
C ASP A 45 -9.66 8.69 -7.42
N ILE A 46 -10.78 7.97 -7.45
CA ILE A 46 -10.79 6.51 -7.26
C ILE A 46 -10.08 5.80 -8.42
N PHE A 47 -10.35 6.21 -9.67
CA PHE A 47 -9.62 5.68 -10.82
C PHE A 47 -8.12 5.95 -10.71
N TRP A 48 -7.74 7.14 -10.25
CA TRP A 48 -6.34 7.46 -10.00
C TRP A 48 -5.69 6.49 -9.01
N VAL A 49 -6.42 6.00 -8.00
CA VAL A 49 -5.92 4.93 -7.11
C VAL A 49 -5.56 3.69 -7.91
N THR A 50 -6.43 3.23 -8.81
CA THR A 50 -6.16 2.09 -9.71
C THR A 50 -4.93 2.31 -10.59
N VAL A 51 -4.72 3.53 -11.08
CA VAL A 51 -3.55 3.89 -11.90
C VAL A 51 -2.28 3.82 -11.06
N TYR A 52 -2.21 4.56 -9.95
CA TYR A 52 -0.94 4.68 -9.24
C TYR A 52 -0.54 3.33 -8.60
N VAL A 53 -1.46 2.53 -8.03
CA VAL A 53 -1.11 1.21 -7.45
C VAL A 53 -0.51 0.26 -8.49
N ASN A 54 -0.96 0.36 -9.74
CA ASN A 54 -0.43 -0.42 -10.86
C ASN A 54 1.03 -0.06 -11.16
N PHE A 55 1.41 1.22 -11.06
CA PHE A 55 2.79 1.66 -11.22
C PHE A 55 3.69 1.21 -10.06
N PHE A 56 3.23 1.27 -8.81
CA PHE A 56 4.03 0.77 -7.68
C PHE A 56 4.17 -0.77 -7.67
N SER A 57 3.30 -1.50 -8.36
CA SER A 57 3.41 -2.95 -8.48
C SER A 57 4.60 -3.37 -9.35
N GLY A 58 5.68 -3.84 -8.72
CA GLY A 58 6.87 -4.39 -9.39
C GLY A 58 7.90 -3.34 -9.82
N ILE A 59 7.71 -2.08 -9.44
CA ILE A 59 8.68 -0.99 -9.69
C ILE A 59 9.12 -0.43 -8.35
N LYS A 60 10.40 -0.06 -8.22
CA LYS A 60 10.90 0.60 -7.02
C LYS A 60 10.10 1.89 -6.77
N ALA A 61 9.55 2.02 -5.58
CA ALA A 61 8.70 3.16 -5.19
C ALA A 61 9.38 4.53 -5.45
N VAL A 62 10.66 4.67 -5.10
CA VAL A 62 11.44 5.90 -5.37
C VAL A 62 11.48 6.31 -6.84
N THR A 63 11.40 5.34 -7.76
CA THR A 63 11.34 5.62 -9.21
C THR A 63 9.98 6.19 -9.60
N ILE A 64 8.90 5.65 -9.02
CA ILE A 64 7.53 6.10 -9.31
C ILE A 64 7.22 7.42 -8.64
N GLU A 65 7.61 7.62 -7.38
CA GLU A 65 7.40 8.86 -6.62
C GLU A 65 7.93 10.08 -7.38
N LYS A 66 9.13 9.99 -7.99
CA LYS A 66 9.73 11.05 -8.81
C LYS A 66 8.94 11.38 -10.09
N LYS A 67 8.17 10.43 -10.62
CA LYS A 67 7.39 10.57 -11.87
C LYS A 67 5.90 10.81 -11.60
N LEU A 68 5.45 10.75 -10.35
CA LEU A 68 4.04 10.67 -9.99
C LEU A 68 3.23 11.85 -10.52
N ALA A 69 3.77 13.07 -10.47
CA ALA A 69 3.12 14.26 -11.00
C ALA A 69 2.88 14.17 -12.51
N GLY A 70 3.90 13.76 -13.27
CA GLY A 70 3.78 13.57 -14.72
C GLY A 70 2.85 12.42 -15.11
N ILE A 71 2.88 11.31 -14.35
CA ILE A 71 1.93 10.20 -14.53
C ILE A 71 0.50 10.70 -14.29
N LYS A 72 0.27 11.46 -13.20
CA LYS A 72 -1.06 11.99 -12.87
C LYS A 72 -1.56 12.95 -13.94
N GLN A 73 -0.71 13.84 -14.44
CA GLN A 73 -1.07 14.80 -15.48
C GLN A 73 -1.65 14.11 -16.73
N GLU A 74 -1.08 12.98 -17.14
CA GLU A 74 -1.47 12.28 -18.36
C GLU A 74 -2.56 11.22 -18.11
N LEU A 75 -2.59 10.59 -16.91
CA LEU A 75 -3.40 9.39 -16.65
C LEU A 75 -4.49 9.54 -15.57
N TYR A 76 -4.79 10.75 -15.09
CA TYR A 76 -5.78 10.95 -14.01
C TYR A 76 -7.25 10.78 -14.45
N ASP A 77 -7.59 11.18 -15.68
CA ASP A 77 -8.99 11.29 -16.11
C ASP A 77 -9.41 10.12 -17.02
N TYR A 78 -10.09 9.11 -16.44
CA TYR A 78 -10.50 7.92 -17.18
C TYR A 78 -11.39 8.23 -18.38
N GLN A 79 -12.20 9.29 -18.34
CA GLN A 79 -13.08 9.66 -19.44
C GLN A 79 -12.28 10.11 -20.65
N LYS A 80 -11.18 10.87 -20.42
CA LYS A 80 -10.28 11.30 -21.51
C LYS A 80 -9.49 10.13 -22.06
N ILE A 81 -9.03 9.25 -21.16
CA ILE A 81 -8.09 8.18 -21.50
C ILE A 81 -8.79 7.02 -22.23
N SER A 82 -10.05 6.73 -21.91
CA SER A 82 -10.81 5.62 -22.52
C SER A 82 -10.96 5.76 -24.03
N ASP A 83 -10.98 7.00 -24.52
CA ASP A 83 -11.32 7.35 -25.90
C ASP A 83 -10.09 7.80 -26.72
N LEU A 84 -8.87 7.62 -26.19
CA LEU A 84 -7.64 7.97 -26.89
C LEU A 84 -7.43 7.11 -28.14
N ASP A 85 -6.99 7.76 -29.22
CA ASP A 85 -6.47 7.07 -30.39
C ASP A 85 -5.06 6.48 -30.13
N GLU A 86 -4.59 5.65 -31.06
CA GLU A 86 -3.30 4.96 -30.94
C GLU A 86 -2.09 5.90 -30.98
N ASN A 87 -2.19 7.05 -31.64
CA ASN A 87 -1.09 8.02 -31.70
C ASN A 87 -0.95 8.75 -30.36
N ALA A 88 -2.07 9.19 -29.78
CA ALA A 88 -2.09 9.80 -28.45
C ALA A 88 -1.56 8.83 -27.38
N LYS A 89 -1.96 7.55 -27.43
CA LYS A 89 -1.41 6.51 -26.54
C LYS A 89 0.10 6.36 -26.66
N LYS A 90 0.64 6.35 -27.88
CA LYS A 90 2.10 6.27 -28.12
C LYS A 90 2.84 7.46 -27.51
N ILE A 91 2.31 8.68 -27.68
CA ILE A 91 2.90 9.90 -27.10
C ILE A 91 2.93 9.82 -25.56
N ILE A 92 1.83 9.42 -24.93
CA ILE A 92 1.77 9.26 -23.47
C ILE A 92 2.77 8.21 -22.98
N ILE A 93 2.85 7.06 -23.66
CA ILE A 93 3.82 6.00 -23.34
C ILE A 93 5.25 6.53 -23.40
N GLN A 94 5.60 7.30 -24.44
CA GLN A 94 6.95 7.87 -24.59
C GLN A 94 7.27 8.86 -23.47
N LYS A 95 6.33 9.72 -23.08
CA LYS A 95 6.51 10.70 -22.00
C LYS A 95 6.71 10.02 -20.63
N ILE A 96 5.86 9.06 -20.30
CA ILE A 96 5.85 8.42 -18.97
C ILE A 96 6.97 7.37 -18.86
N GLY A 97 7.14 6.57 -19.91
CA GLY A 97 7.81 5.27 -19.87
C GLY A 97 6.84 4.15 -19.47
N PHE A 98 7.39 2.97 -19.14
CA PHE A 98 6.63 1.80 -18.64
C PHE A 98 5.45 1.38 -19.55
N PRO A 99 5.72 0.99 -20.82
CA PRO A 99 4.67 0.77 -21.82
C PRO A 99 3.57 -0.18 -21.36
N ASN A 100 3.92 -1.27 -20.67
CA ASN A 100 2.94 -2.24 -20.18
C ASN A 100 2.01 -1.65 -19.09
N LYS A 101 2.53 -0.76 -18.24
CA LYS A 101 1.72 -0.09 -17.20
C LYS A 101 0.77 0.93 -17.80
N CYS A 102 1.24 1.72 -18.75
CA CYS A 102 0.40 2.66 -19.50
C CYS A 102 -0.73 1.91 -20.25
N LYS A 103 -0.40 0.81 -20.93
CA LYS A 103 -1.40 -0.05 -21.60
C LYS A 103 -2.48 -0.54 -20.64
N TYR A 104 -2.10 -1.01 -19.44
CA TYR A 104 -3.09 -1.39 -18.42
C TYR A 104 -3.98 -0.21 -18.01
N CYS A 105 -3.42 1.00 -17.88
CA CYS A 105 -4.21 2.17 -17.55
C CYS A 105 -5.22 2.53 -18.64
N PHE A 106 -4.86 2.38 -19.92
CA PHE A 106 -5.78 2.60 -21.05
C PHE A 106 -6.95 1.62 -21.04
N GLU A 107 -6.68 0.33 -20.85
CA GLU A 107 -7.74 -0.67 -20.79
C GLU A 107 -8.58 -0.53 -19.51
N ASN A 108 -7.94 -0.22 -18.38
CA ASN A 108 -8.64 0.06 -17.13
C ASN A 108 -9.52 1.30 -17.22
N ALA A 109 -9.14 2.34 -17.98
CA ALA A 109 -9.98 3.51 -18.18
C ALA A 109 -11.29 3.15 -18.88
N LYS A 110 -11.23 2.28 -19.90
CA LYS A 110 -12.43 1.75 -20.57
C LYS A 110 -13.28 0.92 -19.62
N SER A 111 -12.67 -0.02 -18.89
CA SER A 111 -13.37 -0.85 -17.90
C SER A 111 -14.01 0.00 -16.80
N PHE A 112 -13.33 1.05 -16.35
CA PHE A 112 -13.82 1.95 -15.32
C PHE A 112 -14.98 2.78 -15.85
N LYS A 113 -14.88 3.35 -17.05
CA LYS A 113 -15.99 4.05 -17.73
C LYS A 113 -17.23 3.17 -17.80
N LYS A 114 -17.09 1.93 -18.28
CA LYS A 114 -18.19 0.95 -18.33
C LYS A 114 -18.80 0.66 -16.95
N LEU A 115 -17.96 0.55 -15.91
CA LEU A 115 -18.44 0.36 -14.54
C LEU A 115 -19.27 1.57 -14.07
N ILE A 116 -18.81 2.79 -14.36
CA ILE A 116 -19.58 4.00 -14.02
C ILE A 116 -20.88 4.07 -14.83
N ASP A 117 -20.87 3.68 -16.11
CA ASP A 117 -22.10 3.63 -16.93
C ASP A 117 -23.10 2.58 -16.39
N GLU A 118 -22.61 1.46 -15.87
CA GLU A 118 -23.43 0.35 -15.33
C GLU A 118 -24.04 0.68 -13.96
N TYR A 119 -23.27 1.28 -13.05
CA TYR A 119 -23.69 1.49 -11.65
C TYR A 119 -24.00 2.96 -11.32
N GLY A 120 -23.63 3.90 -12.19
CA GLY A 120 -23.75 5.35 -12.00
C GLY A 120 -22.61 5.99 -11.19
N SER A 121 -21.91 5.25 -10.34
CA SER A 121 -20.66 5.68 -9.68
C SER A 121 -19.91 4.50 -9.08
N PHE A 122 -18.62 4.66 -8.74
CA PHE A 122 -17.87 3.62 -8.04
C PHE A 122 -18.45 3.34 -6.64
N LEU A 123 -18.99 4.38 -5.99
CA LEU A 123 -19.67 4.23 -4.72
C LEU A 123 -20.88 3.31 -4.82
N LYS A 124 -21.73 3.49 -5.83
CA LYS A 124 -22.90 2.63 -6.09
C LYS A 124 -22.48 1.21 -6.47
N TYR A 125 -21.39 1.08 -7.23
CA TYR A 125 -20.78 -0.22 -7.53
C TYR A 125 -20.37 -0.96 -6.25
N VAL A 126 -19.64 -0.32 -5.32
CA VAL A 126 -19.29 -0.95 -4.04
C VAL A 126 -20.53 -1.31 -3.23
N ALA A 127 -21.55 -0.44 -3.20
CA ALA A 127 -22.79 -0.69 -2.49
C ALA A 127 -23.54 -1.94 -3.00
N SER A 128 -23.43 -2.27 -4.30
CA SER A 128 -24.02 -3.48 -4.88
C SER A 128 -23.53 -4.80 -4.27
N PHE A 129 -22.41 -4.79 -3.54
CA PHE A 129 -21.88 -5.93 -2.78
C PHE A 129 -22.35 -5.94 -1.32
N ASN A 130 -23.33 -5.12 -0.95
CA ASN A 130 -23.77 -4.89 0.43
C ASN A 130 -22.62 -4.38 1.33
N ILE A 131 -21.88 -3.37 0.85
CA ILE A 131 -20.77 -2.74 1.57
C ILE A 131 -21.10 -1.29 1.90
N GLU A 132 -21.52 -1.05 3.13
CA GLU A 132 -21.95 0.28 3.60
C GLU A 132 -20.88 1.01 4.42
N THR A 133 -19.94 0.29 5.02
CA THR A 133 -18.86 0.85 5.86
C THR A 133 -17.48 0.63 5.26
N LEU A 134 -16.44 1.20 5.87
CA LEU A 134 -15.04 0.89 5.53
C LEU A 134 -14.54 -0.41 6.16
N ASN A 135 -15.30 -1.03 7.07
CA ASN A 135 -14.98 -2.31 7.68
C ASN A 135 -16.01 -3.38 7.30
N PRO A 136 -16.06 -3.79 6.02
CA PRO A 136 -17.03 -4.77 5.55
C PRO A 136 -16.78 -6.17 6.09
N ASN A 137 -17.82 -7.00 6.08
CA ASN A 137 -17.70 -8.44 6.29
C ASN A 137 -16.74 -9.07 5.25
N ILE A 138 -15.99 -10.08 5.67
CA ILE A 138 -15.05 -10.88 4.88
C ILE A 138 -15.70 -11.41 3.59
N SER A 139 -16.95 -11.91 3.63
CA SER A 139 -17.63 -12.42 2.42
C SER A 139 -17.78 -11.33 1.35
N ASN A 140 -18.31 -10.17 1.73
CA ASN A 140 -18.64 -9.09 0.81
C ASN A 140 -17.36 -8.47 0.22
N ILE A 141 -16.34 -8.25 1.06
CA ILE A 141 -15.06 -7.73 0.58
C ILE A 141 -14.31 -8.73 -0.30
N THR A 142 -14.53 -10.04 -0.11
CA THR A 142 -13.98 -11.09 -0.97
C THR A 142 -14.62 -11.04 -2.36
N LEU A 143 -15.96 -10.95 -2.42
CA LEU A 143 -16.68 -10.78 -3.69
C LEU A 143 -16.24 -9.52 -4.45
N LEU A 144 -16.11 -8.38 -3.75
CA LEU A 144 -15.59 -7.15 -4.35
C LEU A 144 -14.17 -7.34 -4.88
N LYS A 145 -13.28 -8.00 -4.12
CA LYS A 145 -11.90 -8.27 -4.57
C LYS A 145 -11.89 -9.11 -5.85
N GLU A 146 -12.66 -10.20 -5.91
CA GLU A 146 -12.72 -11.06 -7.10
C GLU A 146 -13.22 -10.30 -8.33
N ASP A 147 -14.27 -9.48 -8.16
CA ASP A 147 -14.80 -8.69 -9.26
C ASP A 147 -13.82 -7.61 -9.74
N LEU A 148 -13.15 -6.90 -8.82
CA LEU A 148 -12.11 -5.92 -9.15
C LEU A 148 -10.94 -6.56 -9.91
N LYS A 149 -10.47 -7.73 -9.48
CA LYS A 149 -9.38 -8.47 -10.16
C LYS A 149 -9.79 -8.89 -11.57
N ARG A 150 -11.06 -9.25 -11.78
CA ARG A 150 -11.61 -9.63 -13.09
C ARG A 150 -11.75 -8.44 -14.03
N ARG A 151 -12.18 -7.28 -13.51
CA ARG A 151 -12.46 -6.08 -14.33
C ARG A 151 -11.20 -5.31 -14.74
N PHE A 152 -10.18 -5.29 -13.88
CA PHE A 152 -9.03 -4.40 -14.05
C PHE A 152 -7.70 -5.14 -14.21
N PHE A 153 -6.98 -4.79 -15.26
CA PHE A 153 -5.62 -5.24 -15.53
C PHE A 153 -4.67 -4.78 -14.42
N GLY A 154 -3.79 -5.71 -14.02
CA GLY A 154 -2.74 -5.48 -13.03
C GLY A 154 -3.21 -5.47 -11.57
N LEU A 155 -4.51 -5.59 -11.30
CA LEU A 155 -5.03 -5.86 -9.96
C LEU A 155 -4.93 -7.36 -9.66
N GLY A 156 -3.74 -7.83 -9.30
CA GLY A 156 -3.54 -9.18 -8.74
C GLY A 156 -3.90 -9.28 -7.25
N PRO A 157 -3.71 -10.45 -6.61
CA PRO A 157 -4.06 -10.67 -5.20
C PRO A 157 -3.44 -9.65 -4.21
N ARG A 158 -2.18 -9.26 -4.41
CA ARG A 158 -1.54 -8.23 -3.56
C ARG A 158 -2.01 -6.81 -3.93
N THR A 159 -2.10 -6.50 -5.22
CA THR A 159 -2.45 -5.15 -5.71
C THR A 159 -3.90 -4.78 -5.44
N VAL A 160 -4.85 -5.72 -5.47
CA VAL A 160 -6.25 -5.42 -5.11
C VAL A 160 -6.36 -5.02 -3.64
N ASN A 161 -5.59 -5.65 -2.75
CA ASN A 161 -5.52 -5.22 -1.34
C ASN A 161 -4.87 -3.84 -1.20
N HIS A 162 -3.84 -3.52 -1.99
CA HIS A 162 -3.26 -2.17 -2.04
C HIS A 162 -4.31 -1.13 -2.42
N PHE A 163 -5.03 -1.37 -3.52
CA PHE A 163 -6.10 -0.51 -3.98
C PHE A 163 -7.14 -0.24 -2.89
N LEU A 164 -7.63 -1.30 -2.23
CA LEU A 164 -8.64 -1.16 -1.17
C LEU A 164 -8.10 -0.44 0.08
N THR A 165 -6.85 -0.72 0.46
CA THR A 165 -6.18 -0.03 1.60
C THR A 165 -6.13 1.48 1.35
N ASP A 166 -5.83 1.88 0.11
CA ASP A 166 -5.73 3.27 -0.30
C ASP A 166 -7.06 3.91 -0.73
N LEU A 167 -8.16 3.17 -0.61
CA LEU A 167 -9.52 3.71 -0.57
C LEU A 167 -10.03 3.88 0.89
N GLY A 168 -9.23 3.47 1.87
CA GLY A 168 -9.56 3.55 3.29
C GLY A 168 -10.31 2.33 3.84
N PHE A 169 -10.44 1.24 3.10
CA PHE A 169 -11.00 0.01 3.67
C PHE A 169 -10.11 -0.53 4.78
N ASN A 170 -10.72 -1.17 5.79
CA ASN A 170 -10.04 -1.87 6.87
C ASN A 170 -9.46 -3.22 6.39
N VAL A 171 -8.54 -3.13 5.42
CA VAL A 171 -7.81 -4.22 4.80
C VAL A 171 -6.35 -3.80 4.77
N LEU A 172 -5.45 -4.67 5.24
CA LEU A 172 -4.01 -4.44 5.12
C LEU A 172 -3.55 -4.72 3.69
N LYS A 173 -2.63 -3.92 3.17
CA LYS A 173 -1.87 -4.22 1.96
C LYS A 173 -0.74 -5.20 2.30
N PRO A 174 -0.79 -6.47 1.86
CA PRO A 174 0.23 -7.47 2.18
C PRO A 174 1.33 -7.44 1.12
N ASP A 175 2.13 -6.37 1.10
CA ASP A 175 3.28 -6.29 0.19
C ASP A 175 4.50 -7.07 0.70
N ARG A 176 5.56 -7.12 -0.12
CA ARG A 176 6.80 -7.84 0.24
C ARG A 176 7.50 -7.25 1.47
N VAL A 177 7.32 -5.96 1.76
CA VAL A 177 7.92 -5.31 2.94
C VAL A 177 7.21 -5.79 4.20
N ILE A 178 5.88 -5.70 4.21
CA ILE A 178 5.06 -6.15 5.35
C ILE A 178 5.23 -7.64 5.60
N CYS A 179 5.08 -8.48 4.56
CA CYS A 179 5.24 -9.93 4.72
C CYS A 179 6.64 -10.30 5.24
N ARG A 180 7.70 -9.62 4.78
CA ARG A 180 9.05 -9.84 5.32
C ARG A 180 9.15 -9.46 6.80
N ILE A 181 8.60 -8.31 7.19
CA ILE A 181 8.63 -7.87 8.59
C ILE A 181 7.87 -8.87 9.48
N PHE A 182 6.68 -9.27 9.07
CA PHE A 182 5.83 -10.20 9.85
C PHE A 182 6.46 -11.58 9.95
N TYR A 183 7.07 -12.07 8.86
CA TYR A 183 7.82 -13.32 8.88
C TYR A 183 9.03 -13.25 9.84
N ARG A 184 9.81 -12.16 9.79
CA ARG A 184 10.95 -11.95 10.70
C ARG A 184 10.55 -11.83 12.16
N LEU A 185 9.34 -11.35 12.43
CA LEU A 185 8.76 -11.31 13.77
C LEU A 185 8.22 -12.67 14.23
N GLY A 186 8.06 -13.64 13.33
CA GLY A 186 7.40 -14.92 13.61
C GLY A 186 5.88 -14.82 13.71
N LEU A 187 5.27 -13.81 13.08
CA LEU A 187 3.80 -13.64 13.03
C LEU A 187 3.14 -14.43 11.90
N ILE A 188 3.91 -14.74 10.86
CA ILE A 188 3.49 -15.60 9.73
C ILE A 188 4.61 -16.59 9.42
N ASP A 189 4.25 -17.75 8.90
CA ASP A 189 5.19 -18.85 8.63
C ASP A 189 5.93 -18.71 7.30
N SER A 190 5.43 -17.87 6.40
CA SER A 190 6.04 -17.61 5.09
C SER A 190 5.77 -16.19 4.62
N VAL A 191 6.72 -15.61 3.87
CA VAL A 191 6.55 -14.31 3.19
C VAL A 191 5.45 -14.33 2.10
N ASP A 192 5.01 -15.52 1.71
CA ASP A 192 3.91 -15.72 0.77
C ASP A 192 2.55 -15.92 1.45
N ASP A 193 2.49 -15.96 2.79
CA ASP A 193 1.23 -16.00 3.55
C ASP A 193 0.55 -14.62 3.56
N ILE A 194 -0.10 -14.32 2.43
CA ILE A 194 -0.85 -13.08 2.20
C ILE A 194 -1.99 -12.92 3.21
N ASP A 195 -2.76 -13.99 3.44
CA ASP A 195 -3.94 -13.94 4.31
C ASP A 195 -3.53 -13.86 5.78
N GLY A 196 -2.46 -14.56 6.18
CA GLY A 196 -1.81 -14.38 7.47
C GLY A 196 -1.40 -12.94 7.69
N ALA A 197 -0.72 -12.32 6.73
CA ALA A 197 -0.34 -10.92 6.86
C ALA A 197 -1.55 -9.99 7.05
N ILE A 198 -2.65 -10.22 6.32
CA ILE A 198 -3.89 -9.44 6.49
C ILE A 198 -4.47 -9.64 7.90
N ARG A 199 -4.54 -10.88 8.40
CA ARG A 199 -5.03 -11.19 9.76
C ARG A 199 -4.17 -10.53 10.84
N GLU A 200 -2.85 -10.60 10.71
CA GLU A 200 -1.91 -9.98 11.65
C GLU A 200 -1.99 -8.45 11.65
N GLY A 201 -2.20 -7.83 10.48
CA GLY A 201 -2.47 -6.39 10.38
C GLY A 201 -3.70 -5.95 11.17
N LYS A 202 -4.79 -6.71 11.09
CA LYS A 202 -6.02 -6.43 11.86
C LYS A 202 -5.78 -6.49 13.36
N LYS A 203 -4.98 -7.44 13.85
CA LYS A 203 -4.61 -7.50 15.28
C LYS A 203 -3.84 -6.27 15.73
N PHE A 204 -2.97 -5.70 14.88
CA PHE A 204 -2.34 -4.40 15.18
C PHE A 204 -3.36 -3.26 15.23
N GLU A 205 -4.33 -3.23 14.33
CA GLU A 205 -5.40 -2.21 14.32
C GLU A 205 -6.24 -2.29 15.59
N GLU A 206 -6.74 -3.48 15.92
CA GLU A 206 -7.50 -3.73 17.14
C GLU A 206 -6.72 -3.34 18.41
N ALA A 207 -5.44 -3.72 18.50
CA ALA A 207 -4.63 -3.45 19.69
C ALA A 207 -4.23 -1.97 19.85
N THR A 208 -4.12 -1.23 18.75
CA THR A 208 -3.65 0.17 18.76
C THR A 208 -4.77 1.19 18.65
N GLY A 209 -5.94 0.80 18.12
CA GLY A 209 -7.02 1.70 17.75
C GLY A 209 -6.67 2.64 16.59
N LYS A 210 -5.59 2.36 15.85
CA LYS A 210 -5.12 3.19 14.72
C LYS A 210 -5.63 2.62 13.40
N PRO A 211 -6.04 3.47 12.42
CA PRO A 211 -6.48 3.00 11.12
C PRO A 211 -5.45 2.06 10.45
N ILE A 212 -5.91 0.99 9.79
CA ILE A 212 -5.02 0.01 9.15
C ILE A 212 -4.04 0.63 8.15
N ARG A 213 -4.44 1.72 7.47
CA ARG A 213 -3.58 2.44 6.54
C ARG A 213 -2.40 3.10 7.27
N TYR A 214 -2.63 3.65 8.45
CA TYR A 214 -1.56 4.20 9.27
C TYR A 214 -0.57 3.10 9.67
N ILE A 215 -1.08 1.95 10.09
CA ILE A 215 -0.26 0.77 10.43
C ILE A 215 0.57 0.31 9.24
N ASP A 216 -0.07 0.19 8.06
CA ASP A 216 0.61 -0.12 6.80
C ASP A 216 1.75 0.85 6.49
N ILE A 217 1.51 2.16 6.58
CA ILE A 217 2.54 3.17 6.31
C ILE A 217 3.73 3.03 7.27
N ILE A 218 3.48 2.85 8.56
CA ILE A 218 4.54 2.65 9.55
C ILE A 218 5.39 1.43 9.16
N PHE A 219 4.78 0.26 8.91
CA PHE A 219 5.55 -0.93 8.53
C PHE A 219 6.27 -0.78 7.19
N VAL A 220 5.63 -0.19 6.19
CA VAL A 220 6.24 0.08 4.89
C VAL A 220 7.45 0.98 5.06
N LYS A 221 7.35 2.12 5.74
CA LYS A 221 8.49 3.03 5.93
C LYS A 221 9.57 2.44 6.82
N PHE A 222 9.21 1.55 7.74
CA PHE A 222 10.18 0.82 8.55
C PHE A 222 11.05 -0.15 7.72
N GLY A 223 10.53 -0.75 6.66
CA GLY A 223 11.27 -1.77 5.87
C GLY A 223 11.55 -1.40 4.42
N GLN A 224 11.09 -0.27 3.92
CA GLN A 224 11.26 0.16 2.54
C GLN A 224 12.65 0.80 2.35
N MET A 225 13.35 0.38 1.30
CA MET A 225 14.63 0.99 0.91
C MET A 225 14.42 2.36 0.26
N GLY A 226 15.29 3.31 0.62
CA GLY A 226 15.34 4.67 0.13
C GLY A 226 14.67 5.68 1.06
N LYS A 227 15.10 6.93 0.95
CA LYS A 227 14.45 8.07 1.60
C LYS A 227 13.05 8.28 1.04
N SER A 228 12.13 8.75 1.87
CA SER A 228 10.79 9.15 1.44
C SER A 228 10.55 10.62 1.73
N GLU A 229 10.60 11.46 0.69
CA GLU A 229 10.35 12.90 0.81
C GLU A 229 8.92 13.21 1.27
N GLN A 230 7.96 12.39 0.83
CA GLN A 230 6.56 12.51 1.21
C GLN A 230 6.36 12.45 2.74
N PHE A 231 7.07 11.54 3.41
CA PHE A 231 6.92 11.34 4.85
C PHE A 231 8.04 11.99 5.66
N GLY A 232 9.20 12.28 5.05
CA GLY A 232 10.37 12.81 5.74
C GLY A 232 11.19 11.73 6.46
N THR A 233 11.14 10.48 5.99
CA THR A 233 11.87 9.34 6.58
C THR A 233 13.19 9.09 5.86
N LYS A 234 14.24 8.74 6.61
CA LYS A 234 15.50 8.24 6.04
C LYS A 234 15.30 6.84 5.41
N ASP A 235 16.41 6.16 5.10
CA ASP A 235 16.38 4.79 4.61
C ASP A 235 15.72 3.83 5.61
N GLY A 236 15.20 2.71 5.11
CA GLY A 236 14.54 1.70 5.93
C GLY A 236 15.47 1.05 6.96
N ILE A 237 14.85 0.48 8.00
CA ILE A 237 15.54 -0.22 9.09
C ILE A 237 15.52 -1.73 8.84
N CYS A 238 14.34 -2.31 8.58
CA CYS A 238 14.21 -3.75 8.31
C CYS A 238 14.32 -4.06 6.81
N LEU A 239 15.46 -3.70 6.23
CA LEU A 239 15.79 -3.92 4.83
C LEU A 239 15.90 -5.43 4.53
N GLU A 240 15.66 -5.79 3.26
CA GLU A 240 15.78 -7.19 2.81
C GLU A 240 17.19 -7.74 3.06
N ASN A 241 18.19 -6.98 2.63
CA ASN A 241 19.59 -7.26 2.88
C ASN A 241 20.14 -6.25 3.90
N ASN A 242 21.03 -6.70 4.79
CA ASN A 242 21.72 -5.87 5.79
C ASN A 242 20.76 -4.99 6.62
N PRO A 243 19.78 -5.57 7.34
CA PRO A 243 18.87 -4.78 8.17
C PRO A 243 19.62 -4.05 9.30
N HIS A 244 19.26 -2.80 9.54
CA HIS A 244 19.84 -1.95 10.59
C HIS A 244 19.25 -2.27 11.97
N CYS A 245 19.37 -3.52 12.43
CA CYS A 245 18.74 -3.99 13.67
C CYS A 245 19.16 -3.20 14.93
N ASN A 246 20.31 -2.54 14.91
CA ASN A 246 20.75 -1.62 15.97
C ASN A 246 19.84 -0.38 16.12
N LEU A 247 19.16 0.04 15.05
CA LEU A 247 18.17 1.13 15.06
C LEU A 247 16.75 0.63 15.40
N CYS A 248 16.55 -0.68 15.51
CA CYS A 248 15.26 -1.31 15.79
C CYS A 248 15.01 -1.40 17.31
N GLU A 249 14.06 -0.62 17.83
CA GLU A 249 13.63 -0.64 19.22
C GLU A 249 12.87 -1.94 19.57
N ALA A 250 12.40 -2.67 18.56
CA ALA A 250 11.73 -3.96 18.70
C ALA A 250 12.70 -5.16 18.59
N LYS A 251 14.02 -4.95 18.48
CA LYS A 251 14.98 -6.04 18.21
C LYS A 251 14.91 -7.17 19.25
N GLU A 252 14.71 -6.84 20.53
CA GLU A 252 14.58 -7.82 21.61
C GLU A 252 13.26 -8.59 21.59
N LEU A 253 12.31 -8.18 20.75
CA LEU A 253 11.04 -8.88 20.50
C LEU A 253 11.05 -9.63 19.15
N CYS A 254 12.09 -9.46 18.35
CA CYS A 254 12.15 -9.96 16.98
C CYS A 254 12.81 -11.35 16.92
N LYS A 255 12.07 -12.35 16.43
CA LYS A 255 12.57 -13.72 16.22
C LYS A 255 13.84 -13.74 15.36
N TYR A 256 13.82 -13.08 14.21
CA TYR A 256 14.96 -13.01 13.29
C TYR A 256 16.22 -12.39 13.92
N TYR A 257 16.07 -11.38 14.78
CA TYR A 257 17.23 -10.78 15.46
C TYR A 257 17.89 -11.78 16.41
N LYS A 258 17.08 -12.45 17.24
CA LYS A 258 17.57 -13.43 18.23
C LYS A 258 18.20 -14.66 17.60
N GLU A 259 17.61 -15.16 16.52
CA GLU A 259 18.03 -16.44 15.92
C GLU A 259 19.11 -16.29 14.87
N ILE A 260 19.14 -15.16 14.15
CA ILE A 260 20.02 -14.99 12.98
C ILE A 260 21.08 -13.90 13.22
N ILE A 261 20.65 -12.70 13.60
CA ILE A 261 21.56 -11.53 13.63
C ILE A 261 22.47 -11.54 14.86
N GLN A 262 21.91 -11.72 16.06
CA GLN A 262 22.68 -11.71 17.30
C GLN A 262 23.76 -12.82 17.33
N PRO A 263 23.46 -14.08 16.97
CA PRO A 263 24.48 -15.12 16.91
C PRO A 263 25.56 -14.85 15.85
N ALA A 264 25.20 -14.25 14.71
CA ALA A 264 26.18 -13.88 13.68
C ALA A 264 27.14 -12.78 14.18
N SER A 265 26.64 -11.78 14.91
CA SER A 265 27.47 -10.70 15.45
C SER A 265 28.43 -11.12 16.57
N LEU A 266 28.17 -12.27 17.22
CA LEU A 266 29.07 -12.84 18.22
C LEU A 266 30.18 -13.70 17.59
N ARG A 267 30.06 -14.04 16.29
CA ARG A 267 31.03 -14.85 15.54
C ARG A 267 31.95 -14.01 14.65
N SER A 268 31.64 -12.73 14.47
CA SER A 268 32.42 -11.74 13.72
C SER A 268 33.35 -10.96 14.64
#